data_AF-A0A1V8THC8-F1
#
_entry.id   AF-A0A1V8THC8-F1
#
_cell.length_a   1.000
_cell.length_b   1.000
_cell.length_c   1.000
_cell.angle_alpha   90.00
_cell.angle_beta   90.00
_cell.angle_gamma   90.00
#
_symmetry.space_group_name_H-M   'P 1'
#
loop_
_entity.id
_entity.type
_entity.pdbx_description
1 polymer ?
#
loop_
_entity_poly.entity_id
_entity_poly.type
_entity_poly.pdbx_seq_one_letter_code
_entity_poly.pdbx_strand_id
1 'polypeptide(L)'
;MKHFALFFAALSAYTVSAAAPGDWGKGTCARLHPNVHKAIEKFCNYGYNPKTPILTGENAAQNGQRYGNAWVHIGHTCWGRHEYVPWDICFKQFYDMCISGNNRGENARNYGGLMDGVGCQKWIINNPA
;
A
#
# COMPACT_ATOMS: atom_id res chain seq x y z
N MET A 1 -20.97 56.29 20.90
CA MET A 1 -20.39 55.95 19.56
C MET A 1 -18.92 56.33 19.61
N LYS A 2 -17.89 55.50 19.45
CA LYS A 2 -17.74 54.12 18.96
C LYS A 2 -16.53 53.51 19.71
N HIS A 3 -16.64 52.26 20.11
CA HIS A 3 -15.53 51.44 20.60
C HIS A 3 -14.60 51.12 19.42
N PHE A 4 -13.30 51.41 19.54
CA PHE A 4 -12.28 50.90 18.62
C PHE A 4 -11.42 49.90 19.38
N ALA A 5 -11.84 48.64 19.34
CA ALA A 5 -11.09 47.51 19.83
C ALA A 5 -9.89 47.25 18.90
N LEU A 6 -8.67 47.39 19.43
CA LEU A 6 -7.46 46.93 18.75
C LEU A 6 -7.23 45.46 19.09
N PHE A 7 -7.78 44.57 18.27
CA PHE A 7 -7.40 43.17 18.21
C PHE A 7 -6.19 43.04 17.27
N PHE A 8 -4.97 43.03 17.82
CA PHE A 8 -3.81 42.53 17.08
C PHE A 8 -3.79 41.01 17.18
N ALA A 9 -4.15 40.38 16.07
CA ALA A 9 -4.13 38.94 15.88
C ALA A 9 -2.73 38.38 16.16
N ALA A 10 -2.63 37.50 17.15
CA ALA A 10 -1.48 36.64 17.32
C ALA A 10 -1.38 35.73 16.10
N LEU A 11 -0.40 36.00 15.24
CA LEU A 11 -0.05 35.17 14.11
C LEU A 11 0.62 33.90 14.68
N SER A 12 -0.19 32.91 15.05
CA SER A 12 0.30 31.58 15.41
C SER A 12 1.01 31.02 14.18
N ALA A 13 2.34 30.97 14.24
CA ALA A 13 3.14 30.26 13.25
C ALA A 13 2.81 28.76 13.40
N TYR A 14 1.81 28.30 12.65
CA TYR A 14 1.60 26.88 12.43
C TYR A 14 2.78 26.40 11.59
N THR A 15 3.81 25.89 12.25
CA THR A 15 4.80 25.05 11.62
C THR A 15 4.06 23.82 11.12
N VAL A 16 3.68 23.82 9.83
CA VAL A 16 3.31 22.59 9.13
C VAL A 16 4.59 21.79 9.05
N SER A 17 4.86 20.97 10.08
CA SER A 17 5.85 19.92 9.98
C SER A 17 5.39 19.03 8.84
N ALA A 18 6.01 19.18 7.67
CA ALA A 18 5.94 18.18 6.63
C ALA A 18 6.46 16.90 7.26
N ALA A 19 5.55 16.05 7.75
CA ALA A 19 5.91 14.73 8.22
C ALA A 19 6.69 14.10 7.06
N ALA A 20 7.96 13.76 7.30
CA ALA A 20 8.70 12.91 6.40
C ALA A 20 7.76 11.78 5.97
N PRO A 21 7.72 11.37 4.69
CA PRO A 21 6.84 10.30 4.27
C PRO A 21 7.07 9.17 5.25
N GLY A 22 6.07 8.89 6.10
CA GLY A 22 6.20 7.83 7.07
C GLY A 22 6.62 6.59 6.29
N ASP A 23 7.43 5.72 6.88
CA ASP A 23 7.98 4.53 6.22
C ASP A 23 6.90 3.54 5.71
N TRP A 24 5.62 3.93 5.75
CA TRP A 24 4.40 3.15 5.50
C TRP A 24 4.37 1.86 6.33
N GLY A 25 5.09 1.86 7.45
CA GLY A 25 5.28 0.72 8.31
C GLY A 25 6.23 -0.35 7.74
N LYS A 26 7.04 -0.01 6.73
CA LYS A 26 8.12 -0.84 6.19
C LYS A 26 9.00 -1.40 7.30
N GLY A 27 9.47 -0.56 8.23
CA GLY A 27 10.33 -1.00 9.33
C GLY A 27 9.64 -2.00 10.25
N THR A 28 8.36 -1.79 10.54
CA THR A 28 7.55 -2.70 11.36
C THR A 28 7.33 -4.04 10.66
N CYS A 29 6.95 -4.03 9.38
CA CYS A 29 6.80 -5.25 8.58
C CYS A 29 8.13 -6.02 8.47
N ALA A 30 9.25 -5.34 8.20
CA ALA A 30 10.56 -5.95 8.11
C ALA A 30 10.99 -6.64 9.42
N ARG A 31 10.67 -6.03 10.56
CA ARG A 31 10.98 -6.57 11.89
C ARG A 31 10.12 -7.77 12.27
N LEU A 32 8.82 -7.74 11.99
CA LEU A 32 7.89 -8.80 12.38
C LEU A 32 7.85 -9.96 11.36
N HIS A 33 7.94 -9.64 10.07
CA HIS A 33 7.70 -10.58 8.97
C HIS A 33 8.74 -10.39 7.85
N PRO A 34 10.02 -10.72 8.06
CA PRO A 34 11.11 -10.41 7.13
C PRO A 34 10.95 -11.05 5.74
N ASN A 35 10.37 -12.25 5.65
CA ASN A 35 10.10 -12.90 4.37
C ASN A 35 8.98 -12.19 3.59
N VAL A 36 7.92 -11.79 4.27
CA VAL A 36 6.83 -10.99 3.68
C VAL A 36 7.37 -9.65 3.19
N HIS A 37 8.14 -8.94 4.01
CA HIS A 37 8.78 -7.69 3.62
C HIS A 37 9.59 -7.82 2.32
N LYS A 38 10.44 -8.86 2.20
CA LYS A 38 11.23 -9.09 0.98
C LYS A 38 10.39 -9.49 -0.23
N ALA A 39 9.30 -10.25 -0.02
CA ALA A 39 8.36 -10.57 -1.10
C ALA A 39 7.65 -9.30 -1.61
N ILE A 40 7.27 -8.37 -0.71
CA ILE A 40 6.70 -7.07 -1.05
C ILE A 40 7.70 -6.24 -1.86
N GLU A 41 8.95 -6.11 -1.38
CA GLU A 41 9.98 -5.38 -2.11
C GLU A 41 10.21 -5.96 -3.51
N LYS A 42 10.21 -7.29 -3.65
CA LYS A 42 10.36 -7.94 -4.95
C LYS A 42 9.16 -7.67 -5.86
N PHE A 43 7.94 -7.77 -5.36
CA PHE A 43 6.71 -7.52 -6.14
C PHE A 43 6.62 -6.06 -6.61
N CYS A 44 6.69 -5.10 -5.68
CA CYS A 44 6.49 -3.70 -6.00
C CYS A 44 7.64 -3.11 -6.85
N ASN A 45 8.89 -3.57 -6.68
CA ASN A 45 9.98 -3.16 -7.57
C ASN A 45 9.89 -3.83 -8.96
N TYR A 46 9.41 -5.08 -9.05
CA TYR A 46 9.15 -5.72 -10.33
C TYR A 46 8.14 -4.92 -11.16
N GLY A 47 7.05 -4.46 -10.53
CA GLY A 47 6.01 -3.67 -11.19
C GLY A 47 6.38 -2.25 -11.58
N TYR A 48 7.56 -1.77 -11.17
CA TYR A 48 8.06 -0.45 -11.53
C TYR A 48 9.16 -0.48 -12.58
N ASN A 49 9.56 -1.68 -13.03
CA ASN A 49 10.32 -1.80 -14.24
C ASN A 49 9.44 -1.32 -15.41
N PRO A 50 9.87 -0.33 -16.22
CA PRO A 50 9.09 0.20 -17.34
C PRO A 50 8.67 -0.86 -18.36
N LYS A 51 9.35 -2.02 -18.38
CA LYS A 51 9.05 -3.15 -19.26
C LYS A 51 8.01 -4.11 -18.68
N THR A 52 7.75 -4.05 -17.38
CA THR A 52 6.84 -4.98 -16.67
C THR A 52 6.01 -4.23 -15.64
N PRO A 53 5.15 -3.28 -16.07
CA PRO A 53 4.25 -2.61 -15.14
C PRO A 53 3.33 -3.63 -14.46
N ILE A 54 3.02 -3.42 -13.18
CA ILE A 54 1.93 -4.19 -12.55
C ILE A 54 0.60 -3.54 -12.95
N LEU A 55 -0.11 -4.25 -13.80
CA LEU A 55 -1.49 -3.97 -14.17
C LEU A 55 -2.39 -5.02 -13.50
N THR A 56 -3.40 -4.58 -12.75
CA THR A 56 -4.31 -5.52 -12.09
C THR A 56 -5.02 -6.39 -13.10
N GLY A 57 -5.29 -7.63 -12.72
CA GLY A 57 -5.93 -8.59 -13.62
C GLY A 57 -4.99 -9.23 -14.64
N GLU A 58 -3.75 -8.76 -14.81
CA GLU A 58 -2.76 -9.40 -15.68
C GLU A 58 -1.93 -10.49 -14.97
N ASN A 59 -1.32 -11.37 -15.77
CA ASN A 59 -0.49 -12.47 -15.27
C ASN A 59 0.64 -12.00 -14.35
N ALA A 60 1.26 -10.84 -14.62
CA ALA A 60 2.30 -10.27 -13.77
C ALA A 60 1.80 -10.00 -12.35
N ALA A 61 0.60 -9.42 -12.23
CA ALA A 61 -0.03 -9.14 -10.94
C ALA A 61 -0.49 -10.43 -10.24
N GLN A 62 -1.08 -11.37 -10.99
CA GLN A 62 -1.63 -12.62 -10.46
C GLN A 62 -0.57 -13.62 -10.03
N ASN A 63 0.50 -13.78 -10.82
CA ASN A 63 1.62 -14.67 -10.50
C ASN A 63 2.41 -14.18 -9.29
N GLY A 64 2.44 -12.86 -9.07
CA GLY A 64 3.05 -12.28 -7.90
C GLY A 64 4.56 -12.44 -7.83
N GLN A 65 5.10 -12.23 -6.64
CA GLN A 65 6.50 -12.52 -6.33
C GLN A 65 6.61 -13.29 -5.01
N ARG A 66 7.59 -14.20 -4.97
CA ARG A 66 7.87 -15.04 -3.81
C ARG A 66 9.23 -14.72 -3.20
N TYR A 67 9.30 -14.86 -1.88
CA TYR A 67 10.56 -14.90 -1.12
C TYR A 67 10.42 -15.85 0.07
N GLY A 68 11.22 -16.94 0.06
CA GLY A 68 10.98 -18.05 0.99
C GLY A 68 9.56 -18.60 0.82
N ASN A 69 8.85 -18.76 1.93
CA ASN A 69 7.45 -19.20 1.92
C ASN A 69 6.47 -18.05 1.62
N ALA A 70 6.90 -16.79 1.70
CA ALA A 70 6.03 -15.65 1.48
C ALA A 70 5.73 -15.45 -0.01
N TRP A 71 4.47 -15.15 -0.32
CA TRP A 71 3.99 -14.86 -1.66
C TRP A 71 3.05 -13.65 -1.65
N VAL A 72 3.38 -12.66 -2.47
CA VAL A 72 2.65 -11.40 -2.61
C VAL A 72 2.13 -11.30 -4.02
N HIS A 73 0.82 -11.10 -4.17
CA HIS A 73 0.17 -11.01 -5.47
C HIS A 73 -1.14 -10.22 -5.42
N ILE A 74 -1.64 -9.82 -6.59
CA ILE A 74 -2.95 -9.17 -6.77
C ILE A 74 -3.79 -10.08 -7.66
N GLY A 75 -4.83 -10.67 -7.07
CA GLY A 75 -5.78 -11.55 -7.74
C GLY A 75 -6.73 -10.81 -8.68
N HIS A 76 -7.45 -11.59 -9.48
CA HIS A 76 -8.40 -11.10 -10.47
C HIS A 76 -9.79 -10.94 -9.83
N THR A 77 -10.26 -9.69 -9.73
CA THR A 77 -11.66 -9.41 -9.32
C THR A 77 -12.31 -8.28 -10.15
N CYS A 78 -11.58 -7.64 -11.07
CA CYS A 78 -12.13 -6.63 -12.00
C CYS A 78 -12.33 -7.28 -13.38
N TRP A 79 -13.58 -7.58 -13.75
CA TRP A 79 -13.90 -8.15 -15.07
C TRP A 79 -13.52 -7.16 -16.20
N GLY A 80 -12.46 -7.48 -16.94
CA GLY A 80 -12.06 -6.76 -18.16
C GLY A 80 -11.42 -5.39 -17.96
N ARG A 81 -11.06 -5.00 -16.72
CA ARG A 81 -10.33 -3.73 -16.45
C ARG A 81 -8.97 -4.00 -15.82
N HIS A 82 -7.93 -3.53 -16.50
CA HIS A 82 -6.57 -3.55 -15.99
C HIS A 82 -6.20 -2.16 -15.49
N GLU A 83 -5.96 -2.04 -14.18
CA GLU A 83 -5.60 -0.78 -13.54
C GLU A 83 -4.11 -0.80 -13.22
N TYR A 84 -3.42 0.27 -13.61
CA TYR A 84 -2.03 0.46 -13.21
C TYR A 84 -1.94 0.65 -11.70
N VAL A 85 -1.01 -0.06 -11.08
CA VAL A 85 -0.70 0.09 -9.66
C VAL A 85 0.51 1.00 -9.50
N PRO A 86 0.33 2.24 -8.98
CA PRO A 86 1.47 3.11 -8.68
C PRO A 86 2.41 2.49 -7.64
N TRP A 87 3.70 2.78 -7.78
CA TRP A 87 4.76 2.19 -6.94
C TRP A 87 4.58 2.46 -5.45
N ASP A 88 4.28 3.70 -5.10
CA ASP A 88 4.03 4.15 -3.73
C ASP A 88 2.78 3.47 -3.15
N ILE A 89 1.71 3.37 -3.95
CA ILE A 89 0.48 2.66 -3.57
C ILE A 89 0.76 1.17 -3.35
N CYS A 90 1.57 0.53 -4.20
CA CYS A 90 1.95 -0.87 -4.02
C CYS A 90 2.57 -1.09 -2.64
N PHE A 91 3.58 -0.30 -2.30
CA PHE A 91 4.26 -0.42 -1.02
C PHE A 91 3.36 -0.08 0.16
N LYS A 92 2.64 1.04 0.09
CA LYS A 92 1.76 1.49 1.16
C LYS A 92 0.71 0.43 1.52
N GLN A 93 0.05 -0.13 0.51
CA GLN A 93 -1.04 -1.08 0.72
C GLN A 93 -0.53 -2.43 1.27
N PHE A 94 0.59 -2.94 0.74
CA PHE A 94 1.13 -4.21 1.20
C PHE A 94 1.81 -4.12 2.57
N TYR A 95 2.48 -3.02 2.90
CA TYR A 95 3.04 -2.86 4.24
C TYR A 95 1.95 -2.69 5.30
N ASP A 96 0.88 -1.94 5.01
CA ASP A 96 -0.27 -1.87 5.91
C ASP A 96 -0.92 -3.25 6.12
N MET A 97 -1.09 -4.04 5.04
CA MET A 97 -1.56 -5.41 5.12
C MET A 97 -0.64 -6.32 5.95
N CYS A 98 0.68 -6.19 5.77
CA CYS A 98 1.67 -6.97 6.51
C CYS A 98 1.58 -6.73 8.02
N ILE A 99 1.38 -5.47 8.44
CA ILE A 99 1.35 -5.07 9.85
C ILE A 99 0.04 -5.45 10.53
N SER A 100 -1.07 -5.32 9.79
CA SER A 100 -2.42 -5.65 10.26
C SER A 100 -2.84 -7.10 10.01
N GLY A 101 -1.95 -7.90 9.42
CA GLY A 101 -2.16 -9.31 9.14
C GLY A 101 -2.16 -10.17 10.39
N ASN A 102 -2.24 -11.48 10.20
CA ASN A 102 -2.08 -12.42 11.31
C ASN A 102 -0.63 -12.43 11.83
N ASN A 103 -0.32 -13.30 12.80
CA ASN A 103 1.02 -13.46 13.37
C ASN A 103 2.12 -13.88 12.37
N ARG A 104 1.77 -14.17 11.10
CA ARG A 104 2.69 -14.48 10.00
C ARG A 104 2.75 -13.37 8.95
N GLY A 105 2.03 -12.27 9.15
CA GLY A 105 1.90 -11.17 8.19
C GLY A 105 0.97 -11.49 7.03
N GLU A 106 0.18 -12.57 7.11
CA GLU A 106 -0.77 -12.95 6.06
C GLU A 106 -2.00 -12.05 6.13
N ASN A 107 -2.48 -11.66 4.95
CA ASN A 107 -3.64 -10.79 4.84
C ASN A 107 -4.23 -10.88 3.43
N ALA A 108 -5.52 -10.59 3.31
CA ALA A 108 -6.17 -10.41 2.02
C ALA A 108 -7.15 -9.23 2.12
N ARG A 109 -6.99 -8.24 1.24
CA ARG A 109 -7.84 -7.05 1.22
C ARG A 109 -8.24 -6.68 -0.19
N ASN A 110 -9.37 -5.99 -0.29
CA ASN A 110 -9.85 -5.46 -1.55
C ASN A 110 -9.49 -3.98 -1.67
N TYR A 111 -8.85 -3.61 -2.78
CA TYR A 111 -8.52 -2.24 -3.17
C TYR A 111 -9.00 -1.96 -4.61
N GLY A 112 -8.71 -0.78 -5.14
CA GLY A 112 -9.12 -0.35 -6.49
C GLY A 112 -10.46 0.36 -6.55
N GLY A 113 -10.79 0.92 -7.72
CA GLY A 113 -12.04 1.65 -7.94
C GLY A 113 -13.26 0.76 -7.74
N LEU A 114 -14.30 1.31 -7.10
CA LEU A 114 -15.54 0.60 -6.81
C LEU A 114 -16.25 0.26 -8.14
N MET A 115 -16.37 -1.03 -8.47
CA MET A 115 -17.55 -1.51 -9.19
C MET A 115 -18.51 -2.03 -8.12
N ASP A 116 -19.73 -1.47 -8.10
CA ASP A 116 -20.82 -1.92 -7.23
C ASP A 116 -20.54 -1.91 -5.72
N GLY A 117 -19.63 -1.04 -5.25
CA GLY A 117 -19.33 -0.86 -3.83
C GLY A 117 -18.33 -1.87 -3.24
N VAL A 118 -17.70 -2.72 -4.07
CA VAL A 118 -16.66 -3.68 -3.64
C VAL A 118 -15.35 -3.36 -4.35
N GLY A 119 -14.24 -3.29 -3.61
CA GLY A 119 -12.91 -3.14 -4.21
C GLY A 119 -12.65 -4.31 -5.17
N CYS A 120 -12.44 -4.01 -6.45
CA CYS A 120 -12.33 -5.03 -7.49
C CYS A 120 -10.92 -5.61 -7.62
N GLN A 121 -9.95 -5.18 -6.82
CA GLN A 121 -8.61 -5.76 -6.81
C GLN A 121 -8.43 -6.50 -5.49
N LYS A 122 -8.23 -7.82 -5.50
CA LYS A 122 -7.95 -8.60 -4.29
C LYS A 122 -6.44 -8.71 -4.09
N TRP A 123 -5.90 -7.96 -3.14
CA TRP A 123 -4.49 -7.96 -2.79
C TRP A 123 -4.24 -8.97 -1.68
N ILE A 124 -3.20 -9.79 -1.84
CA ILE A 124 -3.02 -10.99 -1.02
C ILE A 124 -1.55 -11.13 -0.61
N ILE A 125 -1.36 -11.42 0.67
CA ILE A 125 -0.10 -11.88 1.27
C ILE A 125 -0.36 -13.27 1.86
N ASN A 126 0.34 -14.27 1.33
CA ASN A 126 0.40 -15.61 1.90
C ASN A 126 1.79 -15.85 2.48
N ASN A 127 1.90 -16.55 3.61
CA ASN A 127 3.16 -16.91 4.24
C ASN A 127 2.99 -18.23 5.02
N PRO A 128 2.71 -19.34 4.30
CA PRO A 128 2.54 -20.65 4.91
C PRO A 128 3.78 -21.07 5.70
N ALA A 129 3.55 -21.85 6.75
CA ALA A 129 4.61 -22.45 7.55
C ALA A 129 5.43 -23.45 6.72
#